data_AF-V9M2T7-F1
#
_entry.id   AF-V9M2T7-F1
#
_cell.length_a   1.000
_cell.length_b   1.000
_cell.length_c   1.000
_cell.angle_alpha   90.00
_cell.angle_beta   90.00
_cell.angle_gamma   90.00
#
_symmetry.space_group_name_H-M   'P 1'
#
loop_
_entity.id
_entity.type
_entity.pdbx_description
1 polymer ?
#
loop_
_entity_poly.entity_id
_entity_poly.type
_entity_poly.pdbx_seq_one_letter_code
_entity_poly.pdbx_strand_id
1 'polypeptide(L)'
;EYIWIGGSGLDMRSKARTLPGPVKDPSELPKWNYDGSSTGQAPGSDSEVILYPQAIFKDPFRRGNNILVMCDAYTPAGEPIPTNKRHAAAKIFSDPSVAAEETWYGIEQEYTLLQKDIKWPVG
;
A
#
# COMPACT_ATOMS: atom_id res chain seq x y z
N GLU A 1 -6.54 -1.01 8.97
CA GLU A 1 -6.80 -1.14 7.52
C GLU A 1 -5.48 -1.40 6.80
N TYR A 2 -5.29 -2.55 6.16
CA TYR A 2 -4.10 -2.79 5.33
C TYR A 2 -4.41 -2.33 3.92
N ILE A 3 -3.59 -1.44 3.37
CA ILE A 3 -3.79 -0.76 2.08
C ILE A 3 -2.64 -1.12 1.14
N TRP A 4 -2.95 -1.42 -0.12
CA TRP A 4 -1.95 -1.71 -1.16
C TRP A 4 -2.42 -1.23 -2.53
N ILE A 5 -1.47 -1.15 -3.47
CA ILE A 5 -1.73 -0.86 -4.89
C ILE A 5 -2.07 -2.16 -5.62
N GLY A 6 -3.16 -2.16 -6.37
CA GLY A 6 -3.67 -3.29 -7.15
C GLY A 6 -2.94 -3.50 -8.47
N GLY A 7 -3.43 -4.44 -9.29
CA GLY A 7 -2.77 -4.89 -10.51
C GLY A 7 -2.70 -3.87 -11.64
N SER A 8 -3.56 -2.84 -11.65
CA SER A 8 -3.45 -1.77 -12.65
C SER A 8 -2.29 -0.82 -12.37
N GLY A 9 -1.74 -0.82 -11.15
CA GLY A 9 -0.76 0.16 -10.69
C GLY A 9 -1.37 1.51 -10.28
N LEU A 10 -2.68 1.71 -10.49
CA LEU A 10 -3.41 2.94 -10.14
C LEU A 10 -4.57 2.69 -9.17
N ASP A 11 -5.12 1.47 -9.16
CA ASP A 11 -6.20 1.11 -8.24
C ASP A 11 -5.67 0.85 -6.83
N MET A 12 -6.38 1.38 -5.83
CA MET A 12 -6.08 1.15 -4.41
C MET A 12 -7.03 0.10 -3.84
N ARG A 13 -6.49 -0.85 -3.07
CA ARG A 13 -7.24 -1.91 -2.40
C ARG A 13 -6.98 -1.85 -0.90
N SER A 14 -7.93 -2.31 -0.10
CA SER A 14 -7.72 -2.46 1.33
C SER A 14 -8.58 -3.55 1.97
N LYS A 15 -8.13 -4.05 3.13
CA LYS A 15 -8.95 -4.86 4.03
C LYS A 15 -8.50 -4.73 5.49
N ALA A 16 -9.43 -4.93 6.42
CA ALA A 16 -9.20 -4.73 7.85
C ALA A 16 -9.07 -6.04 8.63
N ARG A 17 -8.21 -6.03 9.65
CA ARG A 17 -8.12 -7.05 10.69
C ARG A 17 -8.12 -6.41 12.07
N THR A 18 -8.51 -7.20 13.07
CA THR A 18 -8.34 -6.86 14.49
C THR A 18 -6.93 -7.23 14.93
N LEU A 19 -6.33 -6.38 15.77
CA LEU A 19 -5.07 -6.64 16.46
C LEU A 19 -5.31 -6.65 17.98
N PRO A 20 -4.49 -7.38 18.77
CA PRO A 20 -4.69 -7.48 20.22
C PRO A 20 -4.56 -6.15 20.97
N GLY A 21 -3.84 -5.18 20.40
CA GLY A 21 -3.62 -3.87 21.00
C GLY A 21 -3.01 -2.86 20.04
N PRO A 22 -2.73 -1.63 20.52
CA PRO A 22 -2.08 -0.59 19.73
C PRO A 22 -0.68 -0.98 19.29
N VAL A 23 -0.29 -0.57 18.08
CA VAL A 23 1.04 -0.81 17.50
C VAL A 23 1.64 0.52 17.07
N LYS A 24 2.95 0.70 17.27
CA LYS A 24 3.64 1.97 16.97
C LYS A 24 4.62 1.85 15.82
N ASP A 25 5.23 0.68 15.63
CA ASP A 25 6.20 0.45 14.57
C ASP A 25 5.63 -0.48 13.48
N PRO A 26 5.76 -0.16 12.18
CA PRO A 26 5.31 -1.04 11.10
C PRO A 26 5.89 -2.45 11.16
N SER A 27 7.11 -2.63 11.67
CA SER A 27 7.78 -3.94 11.78
C SER A 27 7.15 -4.88 12.81
N GLU A 28 6.40 -4.34 13.78
CA GLU A 28 5.64 -5.10 14.77
C GLU A 28 4.31 -5.64 14.21
N LEU A 29 3.87 -5.11 13.06
CA LEU A 29 2.62 -5.55 12.44
C LEU A 29 2.82 -6.90 11.74
N PRO A 30 1.86 -7.84 11.88
CA PRO A 30 1.94 -9.11 11.17
C PRO A 30 1.87 -8.86 9.68
N LYS A 31 2.72 -9.56 8.91
CA LYS A 31 2.48 -9.75 7.48
C LYS A 31 1.10 -10.35 7.27
N TRP A 32 0.51 -10.05 6.13
CA TRP A 32 -0.78 -10.62 5.77
C TRP A 32 -0.75 -11.05 4.31
N ASN A 33 -1.84 -11.59 3.80
CA ASN A 33 -1.94 -12.04 2.43
C ASN A 33 -3.26 -11.57 1.83
N TYR A 34 -3.42 -11.67 0.53
CA TYR A 34 -4.70 -11.51 -0.18
C TYR A 34 -4.71 -12.39 -1.44
N ASP A 35 -5.90 -12.54 -2.03
CA ASP A 35 -6.07 -13.20 -3.32
C ASP A 35 -5.70 -12.22 -4.45
N GLY A 36 -4.49 -12.40 -4.98
CA GLY A 36 -3.94 -11.65 -6.09
C GLY A 36 -4.62 -11.93 -7.43
N SER A 37 -5.36 -13.03 -7.58
CA SER A 37 -6.10 -13.28 -8.82
C SER A 37 -7.25 -12.28 -9.00
N SER A 38 -7.92 -11.91 -7.90
CA SER A 38 -8.98 -10.89 -7.83
C SER A 38 -8.47 -9.45 -8.00
N THR A 39 -7.16 -9.26 -8.09
CA THR A 39 -6.52 -7.95 -8.32
C THR A 39 -5.67 -7.93 -9.58
N GLY A 40 -5.56 -9.03 -10.33
CA GLY A 40 -4.69 -9.14 -11.50
C GLY A 40 -3.19 -9.16 -11.16
N GLN A 41 -2.81 -9.64 -9.97
CA GLN A 41 -1.44 -9.65 -9.47
C GLN A 41 -0.85 -11.07 -9.34
N ALA A 42 -1.67 -12.11 -9.48
CA ALA A 42 -1.25 -13.51 -9.43
C ALA A 42 -2.19 -14.39 -10.27
N PRO A 43 -1.73 -15.52 -10.85
CA PRO A 43 -2.59 -16.47 -11.54
C PRO A 43 -3.53 -17.20 -10.56
N GLY A 44 -4.63 -17.75 -11.06
CA GLY A 44 -5.61 -18.45 -10.20
C GLY A 44 -5.08 -19.73 -9.53
N SER A 45 -4.07 -20.39 -10.10
CA SER A 45 -3.46 -21.62 -9.55
C SER A 45 -2.50 -21.37 -8.40
N ASP A 46 -1.98 -20.15 -8.28
CA ASP A 46 -1.08 -19.69 -7.22
C ASP A 46 -1.39 -18.22 -6.95
N SER A 47 -2.50 -17.98 -6.26
CA SER A 47 -3.11 -16.66 -6.18
C SER A 47 -2.67 -15.86 -4.96
N GLU A 48 -1.88 -16.44 -4.06
CA GLU A 48 -1.50 -15.78 -2.82
C GLU A 48 -0.48 -14.67 -3.07
N VAL A 49 -0.76 -13.47 -2.55
CA VAL A 49 0.19 -12.36 -2.52
C VAL A 49 0.31 -11.85 -1.09
N ILE A 50 1.54 -11.60 -0.64
CA ILE A 50 1.88 -11.24 0.73
C ILE A 50 2.04 -9.73 0.87
N LEU A 51 1.35 -9.16 1.86
CA LEU A 51 1.42 -7.77 2.28
C LEU A 51 2.47 -7.59 3.38
N TYR A 52 3.39 -6.66 3.13
CA TYR A 52 4.45 -6.28 4.05
C TYR A 52 4.13 -4.87 4.57
N PRO A 53 3.80 -4.69 5.86
CA PRO A 53 3.58 -3.37 6.45
C PRO A 53 4.79 -2.45 6.30
N GLN A 54 4.58 -1.20 5.87
CA GLN A 54 5.67 -0.23 5.64
C GLN A 54 5.49 1.09 6.38
N ALA A 55 4.26 1.57 6.53
CA ALA A 55 3.97 2.82 7.22
C ALA A 55 2.63 2.75 7.95
N ILE A 56 2.57 3.40 9.12
CA ILE A 56 1.37 3.48 9.96
C ILE A 56 0.86 4.92 9.96
N PHE A 57 -0.45 5.09 9.80
CA PHE A 57 -1.16 6.35 9.98
C PHE A 57 -2.38 6.13 10.87
N LYS A 58 -2.83 7.15 11.60
CA LYS A 58 -4.09 7.07 12.35
C LYS A 58 -5.26 6.99 11.36
N ASP A 59 -6.22 6.11 11.61
CA ASP A 59 -7.42 5.98 10.78
C ASP A 59 -8.42 7.10 11.12
N PRO A 60 -8.64 8.09 10.22
CA PRO A 60 -9.54 9.21 10.50
C PRO A 60 -11.03 8.80 10.46
N PHE A 61 -11.34 7.65 9.85
CA PHE A 61 -12.70 7.14 9.70
C PHE A 61 -13.12 6.38 10.96
N ARG A 62 -12.29 5.43 11.40
CA ARG A 62 -12.55 4.64 12.62
C ARG A 62 -12.16 5.34 13.92
N ARG A 63 -11.25 6.32 13.85
CA ARG A 63 -10.76 7.15 14.97
C ARG A 63 -10.15 6.31 16.11
N GLY A 64 -9.91 6.93 17.26
CA GLY A 64 -9.32 6.27 18.43
C GLY A 64 -7.91 5.71 18.14
N ASN A 65 -7.68 4.46 18.54
CA ASN A 65 -6.40 3.77 18.33
C ASN A 65 -6.35 2.96 17.01
N ASN A 66 -7.33 3.14 16.13
CA ASN A 66 -7.34 2.45 14.84
C ASN A 66 -6.32 3.06 13.87
N ILE A 67 -5.73 2.21 13.03
CA ILE A 67 -4.65 2.60 12.12
C ILE A 67 -4.90 2.16 10.68
N LEU A 68 -4.43 2.99 9.74
CA LEU A 68 -4.18 2.65 8.35
C LEU A 68 -2.73 2.16 8.24
N VAL A 69 -2.52 1.14 7.42
CA VAL A 69 -1.22 0.50 7.21
C VAL A 69 -0.95 0.44 5.72
N MET A 70 -0.02 1.27 5.23
CA MET A 70 0.43 1.18 3.84
C MET A 70 1.37 -0.01 3.69
N CYS A 71 1.09 -0.87 2.71
CA CYS A 71 1.80 -2.13 2.51
C CYS A 71 2.45 -2.19 1.12
N ASP A 72 3.57 -2.90 1.09
CA ASP A 72 4.14 -3.45 -0.14
C ASP A 72 3.60 -4.85 -0.40
N ALA A 73 3.71 -5.31 -1.65
CA ALA A 73 3.23 -6.62 -2.09
C ALA A 73 4.36 -7.51 -2.63
N TYR A 74 4.35 -8.78 -2.25
CA TYR A 74 5.37 -9.77 -2.55
C TYR A 74 4.75 -11.13 -2.88
N THR A 75 5.46 -11.95 -3.64
CA THR A 75 5.13 -13.37 -3.79
C THR A 75 5.33 -14.11 -2.45
N PRO A 76 4.77 -15.32 -2.28
CA PRO A 76 5.04 -16.15 -1.11
C PRO A 76 6.53 -16.49 -0.93
N ALA A 77 7.29 -16.53 -2.03
CA ALA A 77 8.74 -16.71 -2.02
C ALA A 77 9.53 -15.48 -1.52
N GLY A 78 8.86 -14.34 -1.31
CA GLY A 78 9.48 -13.11 -0.83
C GLY A 78 9.97 -12.17 -1.93
N GLU A 79 9.63 -12.42 -3.19
CA GLU A 79 10.00 -11.57 -4.33
C GLU A 79 9.00 -10.44 -4.53
N PRO A 80 9.43 -9.19 -4.82
CA PRO A 80 8.51 -8.09 -5.08
C PRO A 80 7.71 -8.38 -6.36
N ILE A 81 6.38 -8.26 -6.29
CA ILE A 81 5.54 -8.45 -7.49
C ILE A 81 5.79 -7.30 -8.50
N PRO A 82 5.50 -7.46 -9.81
CA PRO A 82 5.82 -6.45 -10.82
C PRO A 82 5.22 -5.05 -10.58
N THR A 83 4.07 -4.97 -9.88
CA THR A 83 3.40 -3.71 -9.50
C THR A 83 3.93 -3.09 -8.22
N ASN A 84 4.81 -3.77 -7.46
CA ASN A 84 5.50 -3.20 -6.31
C ASN A 84 6.64 -2.28 -6.77
N LYS A 85 6.32 -1.00 -6.95
CA LYS A 85 7.32 0.03 -7.31
C LYS A 85 8.12 0.54 -6.11
N ARG A 86 7.59 0.38 -4.90
CA ARG A 86 8.27 0.85 -3.68
C ARG A 86 9.55 0.06 -3.42
N HIS A 87 9.62 -1.24 -3.72
CA HIS A 87 10.82 -2.04 -3.48
C HIS A 87 12.07 -1.47 -4.17
N ALA A 88 11.96 -1.05 -5.44
CA ALA A 88 13.07 -0.42 -6.15
C ALA A 88 13.39 0.97 -5.60
N ALA A 89 12.37 1.78 -5.31
CA ALA A 89 12.56 3.10 -4.69
C ALA A 89 13.26 3.00 -3.33
N ALA A 90 12.87 2.03 -2.50
CA ALA A 90 13.47 1.79 -1.19
C ALA A 90 14.97 1.49 -1.30
N LYS A 91 15.41 0.72 -2.33
CA LYS A 91 16.83 0.47 -2.58
C LYS A 91 17.58 1.77 -2.89
N ILE A 92 17.03 2.63 -3.73
CA ILE A 92 17.64 3.93 -4.08
C ILE A 92 17.76 4.81 -2.83
N PHE A 93 16.68 4.96 -2.06
CA PHE A 93 16.68 5.81 -0.87
C PHE A 93 17.46 5.24 0.31
N SER A 94 17.76 3.93 0.30
CA SER A 94 18.62 3.31 1.30
C SER A 94 20.10 3.32 0.90
N ASP A 95 20.44 3.72 -0.33
CA ASP A 95 21.82 3.89 -0.74
C ASP A 95 22.47 5.00 0.11
N PRO A 96 23.61 4.74 0.79
CA PRO A 96 24.23 5.73 1.66
C PRO A 96 24.55 7.07 0.97
N SER A 97 24.85 7.05 -0.33
CA SER A 97 25.13 8.27 -1.10
C SER A 97 23.88 9.12 -1.34
N VAL A 98 22.70 8.50 -1.45
CA VAL A 98 21.42 9.21 -1.59
C VAL A 98 20.90 9.63 -0.22
N ALA A 99 20.98 8.74 0.77
CA ALA A 99 20.51 9.00 2.13
C ALA A 99 21.26 10.19 2.78
N ALA A 100 22.55 10.36 2.50
CA ALA A 100 23.36 11.47 3.00
C ALA A 100 22.94 12.85 2.46
N GLU A 101 22.25 12.89 1.31
CA GLU A 101 21.77 14.15 0.70
C GLU A 101 20.45 14.64 1.29
N GLU A 102 19.78 13.84 2.14
CA GLU A 102 18.50 14.18 2.79
C GLU A 102 17.47 14.74 1.79
N THR A 103 17.21 14.03 0.69
CA THR A 103 16.40 14.54 -0.42
C THR A 103 14.95 14.85 -0.02
N TRP A 104 14.43 16.01 -0.47
CA TRP A 104 13.06 16.47 -0.19
C TRP A 104 12.21 16.49 -1.46
N TYR A 105 10.93 16.12 -1.31
CA TYR A 105 9.98 16.05 -2.42
C TYR A 105 8.68 16.75 -2.04
N GLY A 106 8.26 17.69 -2.90
CA GLY A 106 6.90 18.23 -2.93
C GLY A 106 6.19 17.69 -4.16
N ILE A 107 4.99 17.13 -3.98
CA ILE A 107 4.18 16.60 -5.08
C ILE A 107 2.82 17.29 -5.03
N GLU A 108 2.43 17.88 -6.16
CA GLU A 108 1.14 18.53 -6.34
C GLU A 108 0.17 17.54 -7.00
N GLN A 109 -0.83 17.08 -6.25
CA GLN A 109 -1.84 16.15 -6.75
C GLN A 109 -3.12 16.90 -7.10
N GLU A 110 -3.32 17.18 -8.38
CA GLU A 110 -4.62 17.63 -8.89
C GLU A 110 -5.60 16.45 -9.02
N TYR A 111 -6.89 16.73 -8.91
CA TYR A 111 -7.97 15.78 -9.17
C TYR A 111 -9.26 16.50 -9.57
N THR A 112 -10.10 15.83 -10.34
CA THR A 112 -11.42 16.33 -10.76
C THR A 112 -12.51 15.49 -10.12
N LEU A 113 -13.45 16.15 -9.43
CA LEU A 113 -14.65 15.48 -8.92
C LEU A 113 -15.64 15.29 -10.06
N LEU A 114 -16.12 14.06 -10.25
CA LEU A 114 -17.10 13.71 -11.28
C LEU A 114 -18.42 13.26 -10.64
N GLN A 115 -19.53 13.59 -11.30
CA GLN A 115 -20.84 13.02 -10.99
C GLN A 115 -20.84 11.52 -11.32
N LYS A 116 -21.36 10.71 -10.39
CA LYS A 116 -21.24 9.24 -10.43
C LYS A 116 -21.80 8.61 -11.72
N ASP A 117 -23.00 8.99 -12.12
CA ASP A 117 -23.72 8.29 -13.19
C ASP A 117 -23.35 8.81 -14.59
N ILE A 118 -23.13 10.12 -14.72
CA ILE A 118 -22.88 10.78 -16.02
C ILE A 118 -21.40 11.05 -16.29
N LYS A 119 -20.52 10.87 -15.29
CA LYS A 119 -19.06 11.08 -15.38
C LYS A 119 -18.65 12.48 -15.86
N TRP A 120 -19.49 13.50 -15.62
CA TRP A 120 -19.19 14.90 -15.87
C TRP A 120 -18.65 15.59 -14.61
N PRO A 121 -17.76 16.60 -14.73
CA PRO A 121 -17.32 17.41 -13.60
C PRO A 121 -18.46 17.94 -12.73
N VAL A 122 -18.20 18.01 -11.42
CA VAL A 122 -19.04 18.73 -10.46
C VAL A 122 -18.65 20.20 -10.54
N GLY A 123 -19.49 21.03 -11.16
CA GLY A 123 -19.27 22.47 -11.32
C GLY A 123 -19.78 23.00 -12.64
#